data_AF-A0A1S4D1X1-F1
#
_entry.id   AF-A0A1S4D1X1-F1
#
_cell.length_a   1.000
_cell.length_b   1.000
_cell.length_c   1.000
_cell.angle_alpha   90.00
_cell.angle_beta   90.00
_cell.angle_gamma   90.00
#
_symmetry.space_group_name_H-M   'P 1'
#
loop_
_entity.id
_entity.type
_entity.pdbx_description
1 polymer ?
#
loop_
_entity_poly.entity_id
_entity_poly.type
_entity_poly.pdbx_seq_one_letter_code
_entity_poly.pdbx_strand_id
1 'polypeptide(L)'
;MPIHQITIGTHEELRQPGALKAALTELISTLIFVFAGQGSGMAFNKLTSDSATTPAGLIAAAVAHAFALFVAVSVSANISGGHVNPAVTFGAFIGGNITFFRGILYVIAQLLGSTVACLLLKFATAGMVSIKMCTYI
;
A
#
# COMPACT_ATOMS: atom_id res chain seq x y z
N MET A 1 2.83 -2.43 27.08
CA MET A 1 4.20 -2.97 27.02
C MET A 1 5.17 -1.81 26.97
N PRO A 2 6.22 -1.78 27.79
CA PRO A 2 7.25 -0.75 27.69
C PRO A 2 8.00 -0.91 26.36
N ILE A 3 8.26 0.21 25.67
CA ILE A 3 9.03 0.28 24.42
C ILE A 3 10.46 -0.13 24.74
N HIS A 4 10.84 -1.39 24.50
CA HIS A 4 12.05 -1.91 25.12
C HIS A 4 13.33 -1.65 24.30
N GLN A 5 13.33 -1.63 22.96
CA GLN A 5 14.53 -1.27 22.18
C GLN A 5 14.16 -0.88 20.73
N ILE A 6 14.46 0.36 20.30
CA ILE A 6 14.43 0.74 18.88
C ILE A 6 15.69 0.21 18.22
N THR A 7 15.54 -0.64 17.21
CA THR A 7 16.68 -1.24 16.52
C THR A 7 16.96 -0.51 15.20
N ILE A 8 18.16 0.06 15.05
CA ILE A 8 18.56 0.74 13.80
C ILE A 8 18.82 -0.29 12.69
N GLY A 9 19.43 -1.43 13.02
CA GLY A 9 19.92 -2.40 12.03
C GLY A 9 21.23 -1.96 11.39
N THR A 10 21.67 -2.64 10.33
CA THR A 10 22.88 -2.30 9.56
C THR A 10 22.54 -2.07 8.09
N HIS A 11 23.35 -1.28 7.39
CA HIS A 11 23.15 -1.05 5.95
C HIS A 11 23.27 -2.34 5.11
N GLU A 12 23.97 -3.36 5.62
CA GLU A 12 24.08 -4.66 4.97
C GLU A 12 22.73 -5.39 4.90
N GLU A 13 21.81 -5.11 5.84
CA GLU A 13 20.45 -5.65 5.86
C GLU A 13 19.72 -5.36 4.53
N LEU A 14 19.97 -4.19 3.93
CA LEU A 14 19.36 -3.78 2.66
C LEU A 14 19.72 -4.70 1.48
N ARG A 15 20.82 -5.45 1.58
CA ARG A 15 21.29 -6.38 0.54
C ARG A 15 20.93 -7.83 0.85
N GLN A 16 20.33 -8.10 2.00
CA GLN A 16 19.98 -9.45 2.38
C GLN A 16 18.81 -9.95 1.52
N PRO A 17 18.88 -11.18 0.97
CA PRO A 17 17.82 -11.73 0.13
C PRO A 17 16.45 -11.72 0.81
N GLY A 18 16.40 -11.95 2.12
CA GLY A 18 15.17 -11.89 2.90
C GLY A 18 14.55 -10.51 2.95
N ALA A 19 15.37 -9.46 3.12
CA ALA A 19 14.90 -8.07 3.14
C ALA A 19 14.40 -7.63 1.76
N LEU A 20 15.13 -7.99 0.69
CA LEU A 20 14.71 -7.70 -0.69
C LEU A 20 13.41 -8.43 -1.06
N LYS A 21 13.29 -9.71 -0.68
CA LYS A 21 12.05 -10.48 -0.86
C LYS A 21 10.88 -9.81 -0.15
N ALA A 22 11.07 -9.40 1.11
CA ALA A 22 10.05 -8.71 1.88
C ALA A 22 9.67 -7.34 1.29
N ALA A 23 10.64 -6.58 0.79
CA ALA A 23 10.41 -5.32 0.11
C ALA A 23 9.60 -5.51 -1.19
N LEU A 24 9.94 -6.51 -2.00
CA LEU A 24 9.15 -6.85 -3.19
C LEU A 24 7.72 -7.27 -2.83
N THR A 25 7.55 -8.01 -1.72
CA THR A 25 6.22 -8.35 -1.21
C THR A 25 5.43 -7.11 -0.82
N GLU A 26 6.03 -6.15 -0.11
CA GLU A 26 5.37 -4.87 0.24
C GLU A 26 5.01 -4.03 -0.99
N LEU A 27 5.85 -4.05 -2.04
CA LEU A 27 5.55 -3.40 -3.31
C LEU A 27 4.30 -4.02 -3.96
N ILE A 28 4.26 -5.35 -4.08
CA ILE A 28 3.17 -6.07 -4.75
C ILE A 28 1.87 -5.97 -3.94
N SER A 29 1.94 -6.13 -2.62
CA SER A 29 0.75 -6.03 -1.76
C SER A 29 0.17 -4.62 -1.78
N THR A 30 1.02 -3.58 -1.74
CA THR A 30 0.56 -2.18 -1.82
C THR A 30 -0.02 -1.87 -3.19
N LEU A 31 0.58 -2.42 -4.26
CA LEU A 31 0.02 -2.31 -5.61
C LEU A 31 -1.40 -2.88 -5.66
N ILE A 32 -1.62 -4.10 -5.15
CA ILE A 32 -2.94 -4.74 -5.13
C ILE A 32 -3.95 -3.90 -4.34
N PHE A 33 -3.55 -3.44 -3.14
CA PHE A 33 -4.39 -2.62 -2.28
C PHE A 33 -4.82 -1.32 -2.96
N VAL A 34 -3.87 -0.54 -3.48
CA VAL A 34 -4.13 0.76 -4.10
C VAL A 34 -4.89 0.60 -5.42
N PHE A 35 -4.55 -0.40 -6.23
CA PHE A 35 -5.20 -0.63 -7.52
C PHE A 35 -6.70 -0.92 -7.33
N ALA A 36 -7.05 -1.82 -6.41
CA ALA A 36 -8.45 -2.15 -6.14
C ALA A 36 -9.18 -0.99 -5.42
N GLY A 37 -8.54 -0.37 -4.42
CA GLY A 37 -9.11 0.74 -3.68
C GLY A 37 -9.44 1.94 -4.57
N GLN A 38 -8.44 2.47 -5.29
CA GLN A 38 -8.64 3.62 -6.18
C GLN A 38 -9.46 3.26 -7.42
N GLY A 39 -9.29 2.04 -7.95
CA GLY A 39 -10.09 1.53 -9.06
C GLY A 39 -11.59 1.52 -8.75
N SER A 40 -11.98 1.27 -7.49
CA SER A 40 -13.40 1.31 -7.09
C SER A 40 -14.03 2.71 -7.21
N GLY A 41 -13.30 3.77 -6.84
CA GLY A 41 -13.75 5.15 -7.00
C GLY A 41 -13.84 5.53 -8.48
N MET A 42 -12.86 5.12 -9.29
CA MET A 42 -12.89 5.33 -10.74
C MET A 42 -14.07 4.61 -11.39
N ALA A 43 -14.36 3.38 -10.97
CA ALA A 43 -15.52 2.63 -11.44
C ALA A 43 -16.83 3.34 -11.07
N PHE A 44 -16.96 3.85 -9.84
CA PHE A 44 -18.13 4.63 -9.42
C PHE A 44 -18.34 5.88 -10.28
N ASN A 45 -17.28 6.67 -10.49
CA ASN A 45 -17.34 7.86 -11.33
C ASN A 45 -17.78 7.51 -12.76
N LYS A 46 -17.22 6.44 -13.33
CA LYS A 46 -17.57 5.99 -14.67
C LYS A 46 -19.04 5.53 -14.78
N LEU A 47 -19.52 4.79 -13.78
CA LEU A 47 -20.90 4.27 -13.76
C LEU A 47 -21.94 5.37 -13.53
N THR A 48 -21.55 6.47 -12.89
CA THR A 48 -22.45 7.58 -12.52
C THR A 48 -22.24 8.84 -13.35
N SER A 49 -21.41 8.79 -14.41
CA SER A 49 -21.06 9.95 -15.25
C SER A 49 -20.54 11.14 -14.42
N ASP A 50 -19.58 10.87 -13.54
CA ASP A 50 -18.93 11.84 -12.65
C ASP A 50 -19.90 12.58 -11.70
N SER A 51 -21.01 11.92 -11.34
CA SER A 51 -21.94 12.45 -10.32
C SER A 51 -21.29 12.52 -8.94
N ALA A 52 -21.86 13.35 -8.06
CA ALA A 52 -21.41 13.43 -6.68
C ALA A 52 -21.49 12.07 -5.95
N THR A 53 -20.55 11.86 -5.02
CA THR A 53 -20.50 10.64 -4.20
C THR A 53 -21.81 10.42 -3.46
N THR A 54 -22.38 9.22 -3.61
CA THR A 54 -23.59 8.79 -2.90
C THR A 54 -23.22 7.88 -1.73
N PRO A 55 -24.14 7.65 -0.76
CA PRO A 55 -23.92 6.66 0.30
C PRO A 55 -23.58 5.27 -0.24
N ALA A 56 -24.21 4.86 -1.35
CA ALA A 56 -23.91 3.58 -2.01
C ALA A 56 -22.47 3.57 -2.59
N GLY A 57 -22.03 4.66 -3.21
CA GLY A 57 -20.65 4.80 -3.70
C GLY A 57 -19.62 4.75 -2.57
N LEU A 58 -19.92 5.39 -1.43
CA LEU A 58 -19.07 5.35 -0.25
C LEU A 58 -18.94 3.93 0.32
N ILE A 59 -20.05 3.19 0.43
CA ILE A 59 -20.04 1.79 0.87
C ILE A 59 -19.24 0.92 -0.10
N ALA A 60 -19.43 1.08 -1.41
CA ALA A 60 -18.69 0.33 -2.42
C ALA A 60 -17.18 0.57 -2.30
N ALA A 61 -16.75 1.83 -2.16
CA ALA A 61 -15.35 2.17 -1.97
C ALA A 61 -14.78 1.61 -0.66
N ALA A 62 -15.52 1.71 0.45
CA ALA A 62 -15.09 1.18 1.75
C ALA A 62 -14.91 -0.34 1.73
N VAL A 63 -15.86 -1.07 1.14
CA VAL A 63 -15.80 -2.54 0.99
C VAL A 63 -14.64 -2.95 0.08
N ALA A 64 -14.42 -2.24 -1.02
CA ALA A 64 -13.29 -2.49 -1.91
C ALA A 64 -11.94 -2.32 -1.19
N HIS A 65 -11.75 -1.22 -0.44
CA HIS A 65 -10.53 -1.01 0.34
C HIS A 65 -10.35 -2.08 1.42
N ALA A 66 -11.43 -2.44 2.14
CA ALA A 66 -11.36 -3.43 3.21
C ALA A 66 -10.94 -4.81 2.69
N PHE A 67 -11.58 -5.31 1.62
CA PHE A 67 -11.22 -6.60 1.04
C PHE A 67 -9.84 -6.57 0.37
N ALA A 68 -9.49 -5.48 -0.32
CA ALA A 68 -8.18 -5.34 -0.93
C ALA A 68 -7.07 -5.35 0.12
N LEU A 69 -7.24 -4.63 1.23
CA LEU A 69 -6.28 -4.62 2.32
C LEU A 69 -6.23 -5.99 3.01
N PHE A 70 -7.38 -6.63 3.27
CA PHE A 70 -7.44 -7.98 3.84
C PHE A 70 -6.63 -8.98 3.01
N VAL A 71 -6.83 -9.01 1.69
CA VAL A 71 -6.08 -9.89 0.80
C VAL A 71 -4.60 -9.50 0.78
N ALA A 72 -4.28 -8.22 0.61
CA ALA A 72 -2.91 -7.71 0.53
C ALA A 72 -2.09 -8.10 1.77
N VAL A 73 -2.66 -7.93 2.98
CA VAL A 73 -2.04 -8.34 4.23
C VAL A 73 -1.95 -9.87 4.33
N SER A 74 -3.02 -10.59 4.03
CA SER A 74 -3.06 -12.06 4.16
C SER A 74 -1.99 -12.77 3.33
N VAL A 75 -1.77 -12.31 2.09
CA VAL A 75 -0.78 -12.92 1.19
C VAL A 75 0.66 -12.50 1.52
N SER A 76 0.85 -11.42 2.26
CA SER A 76 2.18 -10.86 2.60
C SER A 76 2.63 -11.15 4.03
N ALA A 77 1.71 -11.53 4.93
CA ALA A 77 1.94 -11.71 6.36
C ALA A 77 3.17 -12.57 6.67
N ASN A 78 3.31 -13.74 6.03
CA ASN A 78 4.40 -14.69 6.29
C ASN A 78 5.73 -14.34 5.63
N ILE A 79 5.81 -13.21 4.90
CA ILE A 79 7.02 -12.80 4.17
C ILE A 79 7.53 -11.45 4.68
N SER A 80 6.67 -10.43 4.66
CA SER A 80 7.03 -9.07 5.08
C SER A 80 6.46 -8.67 6.44
N GLY A 81 5.48 -9.42 6.96
CA GLY A 81 4.63 -8.97 8.07
C GLY A 81 3.38 -8.22 7.59
N GLY A 82 3.25 -7.98 6.28
CA GLY A 82 2.08 -7.39 5.65
C GLY A 82 1.72 -6.00 6.17
N HIS A 83 2.65 -5.06 6.09
CA HIS A 83 2.42 -3.70 6.55
C HIS A 83 1.55 -2.92 5.56
N VAL A 84 1.89 -2.97 4.27
CA VAL A 84 1.15 -2.38 3.14
C VAL A 84 0.89 -0.86 3.30
N ASN A 85 1.61 -0.22 4.23
CA ASN A 85 1.32 1.13 4.68
C ASN A 85 2.54 1.73 5.43
N PRO A 86 3.01 2.93 5.03
CA PRO A 86 4.10 3.62 5.72
C PRO A 86 3.82 3.92 7.19
N ALA A 87 2.59 4.28 7.56
CA ALA A 87 2.19 4.57 8.94
C ALA A 87 2.20 3.30 9.80
N VAL A 88 1.75 2.15 9.26
CA VAL A 88 1.86 0.86 9.94
C VAL A 88 3.31 0.47 10.13
N THR A 89 4.14 0.67 9.11
CA THR A 89 5.59 0.43 9.18
C THR A 89 6.27 1.29 10.22
N PHE A 90 5.90 2.56 10.30
CA PHE A 90 6.40 3.48 11.32
C PHE A 90 5.95 3.08 12.73
N GLY A 91 4.68 2.69 12.91
CA GLY A 91 4.18 2.16 14.17
C GLY A 91 4.91 0.88 14.60
N ALA A 92 5.16 -0.04 13.65
CA ALA A 92 5.95 -1.24 13.89
C ALA A 92 7.39 -0.91 14.30
N PHE A 93 7.99 0.13 13.70
CA PHE A 93 9.34 0.59 14.06
C PHE A 93 9.41 1.15 15.48
N ILE A 94 8.48 2.05 15.85
CA ILE A 94 8.36 2.56 17.23
C ILE A 94 8.11 1.41 18.21
N GLY A 95 7.32 0.42 17.80
CA GLY A 95 7.05 -0.79 18.59
C GLY A 95 8.21 -1.78 18.68
N GLY A 96 9.34 -1.54 17.99
CA GLY A 96 10.50 -2.43 17.98
C GLY A 96 10.32 -3.72 17.16
N ASN A 97 9.33 -3.76 16.26
CA ASN A 97 8.99 -4.94 15.44
C ASN A 97 9.67 -4.95 14.06
N ILE A 98 10.35 -3.88 13.69
CA ILE A 98 11.12 -3.76 12.45
C ILE A 98 12.33 -2.85 12.69
N THR A 99 13.43 -3.08 11.98
CA THR A 99 14.62 -2.22 12.05
C THR A 99 14.40 -0.92 11.25
N PHE A 100 15.18 0.12 11.54
CA PHE A 100 15.10 1.40 10.83
C PHE A 100 15.35 1.25 9.33
N PHE A 101 16.44 0.56 8.93
CA PHE A 101 16.79 0.39 7.52
C PHE A 101 15.74 -0.44 6.75
N ARG A 102 15.23 -1.51 7.36
CA ARG A 102 14.17 -2.31 6.75
C ARG A 102 12.85 -1.55 6.68
N GLY A 103 12.56 -0.71 7.68
CA GLY A 103 11.42 0.22 7.66
C GLY A 103 11.50 1.20 6.49
N ILE A 104 12.65 1.84 6.25
CA ILE A 104 12.84 2.71 5.08
C ILE A 104 12.63 1.94 3.79
N LEU A 105 13.19 0.73 3.68
CA LEU A 105 13.06 -0.11 2.49
C LEU A 105 11.58 -0.44 2.20
N TYR A 106 10.79 -0.73 3.25
CA TYR A 106 9.35 -0.97 3.12
C TYR A 106 8.60 0.29 2.66
N VAL A 107 8.89 1.46 3.23
CA VAL A 107 8.26 2.72 2.84
C VAL A 107 8.52 3.03 1.36
N ILE A 108 9.76 2.87 0.89
CA ILE A 108 10.09 3.04 -0.53
C ILE A 108 9.30 2.04 -1.39
N ALA A 109 9.27 0.77 -1.00
CA ALA A 109 8.54 -0.27 -1.72
C ALA A 109 7.03 0.02 -1.79
N GLN A 110 6.41 0.47 -0.69
CA GLN A 110 5.00 0.83 -0.61
C GLN A 110 4.66 2.02 -1.51
N LEU A 111 5.48 3.08 -1.47
CA LEU A 111 5.30 4.26 -2.33
C LEU A 111 5.44 3.90 -3.82
N LEU A 112 6.42 3.06 -4.17
CA LEU A 112 6.56 2.55 -5.53
C LEU A 112 5.37 1.68 -5.95
N GLY A 113 4.90 0.79 -5.09
CA GLY A 113 3.72 -0.05 -5.33
C GLY A 113 2.47 0.76 -5.60
N SER A 114 2.22 1.78 -4.77
CA SER A 114 1.12 2.74 -4.95
C SER A 114 1.24 3.49 -6.29
N THR A 115 2.43 4.00 -6.60
CA THR A 115 2.69 4.71 -7.85
C THR A 115 2.43 3.82 -9.08
N VAL A 116 2.92 2.59 -9.06
CA VAL A 116 2.71 1.62 -10.14
C VAL A 116 1.24 1.27 -10.30
N ALA A 117 0.50 1.04 -9.20
CA ALA A 117 -0.94 0.80 -9.25
C ALA A 117 -1.70 1.93 -9.96
N CYS A 118 -1.37 3.17 -9.63
CA CYS A 118 -1.95 4.35 -10.24
C CYS A 118 -1.63 4.49 -11.74
N LEU A 119 -0.39 4.21 -12.15
CA LEU A 119 -0.01 4.20 -13.55
C LEU A 119 -0.75 3.10 -14.33
N LEU A 120 -0.88 1.91 -13.75
CA LEU A 120 -1.63 0.81 -14.32
C LEU A 120 -3.11 1.12 -14.45
N LEU A 121 -3.73 1.73 -13.43
CA LEU A 121 -5.11 2.19 -13.50
C LEU A 121 -5.31 3.21 -14.61
N LYS A 122 -4.43 4.21 -14.71
CA LYS A 122 -4.50 5.21 -15.79
C LYS A 122 -4.41 4.56 -17.17
N PHE A 123 -3.50 3.60 -17.34
CA PHE A 123 -3.36 2.85 -18.60
C PHE A 123 -4.61 2.01 -18.90
N ALA A 124 -5.05 1.18 -17.94
CA ALA A 124 -6.17 0.25 -18.09
C ALA A 124 -7.51 0.97 -18.32
N THR A 125 -7.63 2.21 -17.86
CA THR A 125 -8.84 3.04 -18.01
C THR A 125 -8.77 4.04 -19.14
N ALA A 126 -7.80 3.91 -20.05
CA ALA A 126 -7.62 4.82 -21.19
C ALA A 126 -7.53 6.31 -20.79
N GLY A 127 -6.90 6.60 -19.63
CA GLY A 127 -6.65 7.97 -19.20
C GLY A 127 -7.81 8.68 -18.50
N MET A 128 -8.80 7.95 -17.97
CA MET A 128 -9.90 8.53 -17.17
C MET A 128 -9.43 9.32 -15.93
N VAL A 129 -8.14 9.26 -15.57
CA VAL A 129 -7.56 10.00 -14.42
C VAL A 129 -6.31 10.79 -14.79
N SER A 130 -6.21 11.99 -14.20
CA SER A 130 -4.98 12.78 -14.12
C SER A 130 -4.12 12.31 -12.93
N ILE A 131 -2.81 12.12 -13.16
CA ILE A 131 -1.82 11.60 -12.18
C ILE A 131 -1.90 12.31 -10.82
N LYS A 132 -2.36 13.57 -10.80
CA LYS A 132 -2.58 14.37 -9.60
C LYS A 132 -3.41 13.64 -8.53
N MET A 133 -4.47 12.91 -8.89
CA MET A 133 -5.31 12.21 -7.92
C MET A 133 -4.54 11.14 -7.10
N CYS A 134 -3.50 10.57 -7.70
CA CYS A 134 -2.66 9.54 -7.08
C CYS A 134 -1.45 10.09 -6.32
N THR A 135 -1.17 11.40 -6.42
CA THR A 135 -0.06 12.04 -5.69
C THR A 135 -0.53 12.69 -4.37
N TYR A 136 -1.84 12.75 -4.13
CA TYR A 136 -2.44 13.33 -2.91
C TYR A 136 -2.90 12.29 -1.88
N ILE A 137 -2.53 11.02 -2.07
CA ILE A 137 -2.73 9.92 -1.12
C ILE A 137 -1.39 9.63 -0.45
#